data_AF-A0A7V0KIL7-F1
#
_entry.id   AF-A0A7V0KIL7-F1
#
_cell.length_a   1.000
_cell.length_b   1.000
_cell.length_c   1.000
_cell.angle_alpha   90.00
_cell.angle_beta   90.00
_cell.angle_gamma   90.00
#
_symmetry.space_group_name_H-M   'P 1'
#
loop_
_entity.id
_entity.type
_entity.pdbx_description
1 polymer ?
#
loop_
_entity_poly.entity_id
_entity_poly.type
_entity_poly.pdbx_seq_one_letter_code
_entity_poly.pdbx_strand_id
1 'polypeptide(L)'
;MRKRIPLYEVTRELAAVAMGRRPATLVIRDGRWVNVCSGEIIDHTDIAVHAGRIAYCGPDASPLIGEETTVVEAAGRYLVPGLLDAHMHVESSMLTVTQFTRAVLPHGTTGAFIDPHEIANVLGLPGVKLMADEARTVPLAIYVQVPSCVPAAPGFETTGGEIGPTEVEEALTWPNVIGLGEVMNYTGVAAGDEKLHAEIAATLRAGKTVGGHYASPELGAGFHAYAAAGPSDDHEGRTAADAIARVRQGMIAFLRQGSAWHDLVAQLSAVTESGIDPHRVALCTDDRHPGTLVTDGHMDDVVRLAIKSGLPPITAIQMATLNTAEHFKVSHDVGCIAPGRFADIIITSDLKSLPIELVLADGAVVAADGKLTVEITPPAYPPEARDSVHLARSLTPADFEVDAPIDSGTVAARAIGVVENQVITNARTVELPVEDGEVRLPTDGDLAFLAVVERHHRSGRIGHGFVSGFGLSPRCALASTVSHDSHNLLIMGTDPNAMAQAGNRVAEMGGGVCLVRGNEVLAEIPLPIAGLMSSAPAEEVAAQAERLHRGLEECGCRLNNAFMTFSLLALPVIPELRLTDRGLVDTKAEKFVPLFLT
;
A
#
# COMPACT_ATOMS: atom_id res chain seq x y z
N MET A 1 -8.66 -5.40 23.34
CA MET A 1 -9.57 -4.39 22.73
C MET A 1 -10.91 -5.05 22.44
N ARG A 2 -12.02 -4.31 22.43
CA ARG A 2 -13.32 -4.86 22.01
C ARG A 2 -13.30 -5.09 20.49
N LYS A 3 -14.00 -6.12 20.05
CA LYS A 3 -14.20 -6.47 18.64
C LYS A 3 -15.39 -5.66 18.12
N ARG A 4 -15.27 -5.04 16.95
CA ARG A 4 -16.38 -4.40 16.22
C ARG A 4 -17.57 -5.36 16.13
N ILE A 5 -18.70 -4.98 16.74
CA ILE A 5 -19.86 -5.86 16.90
C ILE A 5 -20.77 -5.73 15.68
N PRO A 6 -21.15 -6.82 14.98
CA PRO A 6 -22.09 -6.76 13.87
C PRO A 6 -23.45 -6.17 14.27
N LEU A 7 -24.07 -5.38 13.38
CA LEU A 7 -25.32 -4.65 13.69
C LEU A 7 -26.44 -5.59 14.16
N TYR A 8 -26.55 -6.76 13.54
CA TYR A 8 -27.60 -7.74 13.84
C TYR A 8 -27.54 -8.27 15.28
N GLU A 9 -26.39 -8.21 15.96
CA GLU A 9 -26.23 -8.64 17.35
C GLU A 9 -26.77 -7.60 18.35
N VAL A 10 -26.81 -6.32 17.99
CA VAL A 10 -27.09 -5.21 18.93
C VAL A 10 -28.33 -4.38 18.60
N THR A 11 -29.14 -4.81 17.62
CA THR A 11 -30.34 -4.08 17.16
C THR A 11 -31.29 -3.64 18.29
N ARG A 12 -31.60 -4.56 19.22
CA ARG A 12 -32.49 -4.29 20.37
C ARG A 12 -31.87 -3.30 21.35
N GLU A 13 -30.56 -3.35 21.51
CA GLU A 13 -29.83 -2.47 22.42
C GLU A 13 -29.79 -1.05 21.89
N LEU A 14 -29.46 -0.88 20.60
CA LEU A 14 -29.48 0.42 19.93
C LEU A 14 -30.87 1.05 19.97
N ALA A 15 -31.92 0.28 19.71
CA ALA A 15 -33.31 0.76 19.81
C ALA A 15 -33.75 1.05 21.26
N ALA A 16 -33.14 0.41 22.26
CA ALA A 16 -33.39 0.73 23.67
C ALA A 16 -32.73 2.07 24.04
N VAL A 17 -31.48 2.28 23.60
CA VAL A 17 -30.74 3.53 23.82
C VAL A 17 -31.41 4.68 23.10
N ALA A 18 -31.68 4.58 21.80
CA ALA A 18 -32.33 5.66 21.03
C ALA A 18 -33.70 6.09 21.61
N MET A 19 -34.38 5.19 22.32
CA MET A 19 -35.67 5.45 22.98
C MET A 19 -35.54 5.89 24.45
N GLY A 20 -34.33 6.11 24.97
CA GLY A 20 -34.09 6.51 26.36
C GLY A 20 -34.41 5.43 27.41
N ARG A 21 -34.56 4.16 26.99
CA ARG A 21 -34.81 3.02 27.89
C ARG A 21 -33.53 2.42 28.48
N ARG A 22 -32.39 2.85 27.96
CA ARG A 22 -31.05 2.44 28.37
C ARG A 22 -30.10 3.63 28.13
N PRO A 23 -29.12 3.89 29.02
CA PRO A 23 -28.11 4.90 28.75
C PRO A 23 -27.16 4.47 27.63
N ALA A 24 -26.65 5.45 26.89
CA ALA A 24 -25.57 5.28 25.93
C ALA A 24 -24.23 5.00 26.64
N THR A 25 -23.29 4.34 25.98
CA THR A 25 -21.93 4.19 26.50
C THR A 25 -21.13 5.49 26.36
N LEU A 26 -21.38 6.23 25.28
CA LEU A 26 -20.75 7.53 25.02
C LEU A 26 -21.75 8.49 24.38
N VAL A 27 -21.68 9.77 24.72
CA VAL A 27 -22.40 10.85 24.05
C VAL A 27 -21.43 11.95 23.65
N ILE A 28 -21.44 12.35 22.38
CA ILE A 28 -20.79 13.58 21.90
C ILE A 28 -21.84 14.69 21.92
N ARG A 29 -21.56 15.82 22.58
CA ARG A 29 -22.49 16.95 22.69
C ARG A 29 -22.10 18.16 21.87
N ASP A 30 -23.11 18.87 21.38
CA ASP A 30 -23.01 20.19 20.73
C ASP A 30 -22.02 20.21 19.55
N GLY A 31 -22.16 19.26 18.61
CA GLY A 31 -21.35 19.21 17.41
C GLY A 31 -22.01 19.86 16.18
N ARG A 32 -21.20 20.26 15.21
CA ARG A 32 -21.64 20.58 13.84
C ARG A 32 -21.49 19.34 12.98
N TRP A 33 -22.57 18.60 12.80
CA TRP A 33 -22.56 17.32 12.10
C TRP A 33 -22.36 17.51 10.60
N VAL A 34 -21.22 17.03 10.07
CA VAL A 34 -20.99 16.92 8.63
C VAL A 34 -21.73 15.70 8.10
N ASN A 35 -22.94 15.91 7.64
CA ASN A 35 -23.80 14.85 7.13
C ASN A 35 -23.47 14.57 5.66
N VAL A 36 -22.52 13.67 5.44
CA VAL A 36 -22.10 13.22 4.11
C VAL A 36 -23.21 12.54 3.29
N CYS A 37 -24.30 12.11 3.93
CA CYS A 37 -25.43 11.50 3.22
C CYS A 37 -26.34 12.56 2.58
N SER A 38 -26.57 13.69 3.23
CA SER A 38 -27.39 14.80 2.67
C SER A 38 -26.56 15.92 2.03
N GLY A 39 -25.25 15.96 2.31
CA GLY A 39 -24.35 17.02 1.84
C GLY A 39 -24.44 18.31 2.66
N GLU A 40 -24.97 18.25 3.88
CA GLU A 40 -25.22 19.42 4.73
C GLU A 40 -24.38 19.40 6.02
N ILE A 41 -24.31 20.56 6.67
CA ILE A 41 -23.78 20.71 8.02
C ILE A 41 -24.95 21.06 8.94
N ILE A 42 -25.15 20.27 9.98
CA ILE A 42 -26.26 20.44 10.93
C ILE A 42 -25.68 20.86 12.29
N ASP A 43 -25.94 22.09 12.70
CA ASP A 43 -25.46 22.65 13.97
C ASP A 43 -26.17 22.02 15.18
N HIS A 44 -25.55 22.12 16.36
CA HIS A 44 -26.10 21.68 17.65
C HIS A 44 -26.63 20.24 17.64
N THR A 45 -25.83 19.33 17.09
CA THR A 45 -26.14 17.90 17.02
C THR A 45 -25.36 17.13 18.09
N ASP A 46 -26.10 16.36 18.87
CA ASP A 46 -25.56 15.33 19.77
C ASP A 46 -25.56 13.96 19.08
N ILE A 47 -24.54 13.15 19.38
CA ILE A 47 -24.40 11.78 18.90
C ILE A 47 -24.33 10.84 20.11
N ALA A 48 -25.23 9.86 20.20
CA ALA A 48 -25.17 8.83 21.23
C ALA A 48 -24.71 7.49 20.66
N VAL A 49 -23.80 6.85 21.38
CA VAL A 49 -23.10 5.63 20.97
C VAL A 49 -23.35 4.53 21.99
N HIS A 50 -23.60 3.31 21.51
CA HIS A 50 -23.70 2.11 22.33
C HIS A 50 -23.12 0.91 21.59
N ALA A 51 -22.35 0.07 22.28
CA ALA A 51 -21.73 -1.12 21.70
C ALA A 51 -20.91 -0.82 20.43
N GLY A 52 -20.18 0.30 20.43
CA GLY A 52 -19.35 0.76 19.31
C GLY A 52 -20.13 1.39 18.14
N ARG A 53 -21.47 1.37 18.19
CA ARG A 53 -22.33 1.87 17.11
C ARG A 53 -23.12 3.10 17.53
N ILE A 54 -23.41 3.96 16.56
CA ILE A 54 -24.24 5.14 16.74
C ILE A 54 -25.69 4.67 16.94
N ALA A 55 -26.29 5.02 18.07
CA ALA A 55 -27.69 4.77 18.37
C ALA A 55 -28.59 5.95 17.99
N TYR A 56 -28.09 7.18 18.10
CA TYR A 56 -28.86 8.41 17.93
C TYR A 56 -28.00 9.54 17.34
N CYS A 57 -28.60 10.33 16.46
CA CYS A 57 -28.12 11.64 16.02
C CYS A 57 -29.28 12.63 16.13
N GLY A 58 -29.12 13.74 16.84
CA GLY A 58 -30.18 14.74 16.96
C GLY A 58 -29.88 15.84 17.98
N PRO A 59 -30.82 16.75 18.24
CA PRO A 59 -30.54 18.01 18.95
C PRO A 59 -30.36 17.88 20.47
N ASP A 60 -30.75 16.75 21.08
CA ASP A 60 -30.63 16.57 22.53
C ASP A 60 -30.52 15.08 22.89
N ALA A 61 -29.30 14.66 23.25
CA ALA A 61 -29.05 13.32 23.78
C ALA A 61 -29.03 13.26 25.32
N SER A 62 -29.42 14.32 26.02
CA SER A 62 -29.44 14.36 27.50
C SER A 62 -30.24 13.21 28.14
N PRO A 63 -31.40 12.79 27.61
CA PRO A 63 -32.13 11.63 28.13
C PRO A 63 -31.40 10.29 28.00
N LEU A 64 -30.33 10.25 27.20
CA LEU A 64 -29.53 9.06 26.90
C LEU A 64 -28.28 8.97 27.78
N ILE A 65 -28.03 9.97 28.64
CA ILE A 65 -26.88 10.03 29.54
C ILE A 65 -27.25 9.39 30.88
N GLY A 66 -26.51 8.35 31.26
CA GLY A 66 -26.56 7.73 32.59
C GLY A 66 -25.27 7.98 33.39
N GLU A 67 -25.21 7.41 34.60
CA GLU A 67 -24.08 7.60 35.52
C GLU A 67 -22.73 7.12 34.94
N GLU A 68 -22.75 6.07 34.10
CA GLU A 68 -21.54 5.49 33.47
C GLU A 68 -21.29 6.00 32.04
N THR A 69 -22.13 6.90 31.52
CA THR A 69 -22.00 7.41 30.16
C THR A 69 -20.81 8.36 30.08
N THR A 70 -19.87 8.08 29.16
CA THR A 70 -18.78 9.03 28.85
C THR A 70 -19.33 10.17 28.01
N VAL A 71 -19.10 11.42 28.43
CA VAL A 71 -19.54 12.61 27.68
C VAL A 71 -18.34 13.30 27.06
N VAL A 72 -18.40 13.54 25.75
CA VAL A 72 -17.38 14.26 24.96
C VAL A 72 -17.99 15.57 24.48
N GLU A 73 -17.38 16.70 24.85
CA GLU A 73 -17.83 18.02 24.38
C GLU A 73 -17.23 18.36 23.02
N ALA A 74 -18.06 18.44 21.98
CA ALA A 74 -17.63 18.99 20.70
C ALA A 74 -17.57 20.53 20.75
N ALA A 75 -18.39 21.19 21.58
CA ALA A 75 -18.36 22.64 21.81
C ALA A 75 -18.40 23.45 20.49
N GLY A 76 -19.34 23.12 19.63
CA GLY A 76 -19.51 23.70 18.30
C GLY A 76 -18.47 23.25 17.26
N ARG A 77 -17.61 22.27 17.53
CA ARG A 77 -16.68 21.71 16.53
C ARG A 77 -17.39 20.79 15.55
N TYR A 78 -16.79 20.59 14.38
CA TYR A 78 -17.33 19.70 13.36
C TYR A 78 -17.18 18.23 13.76
N LEU A 79 -18.22 17.45 13.49
CA LEU A 79 -18.22 16.00 13.57
C LEU A 79 -18.13 15.46 12.15
N VAL A 80 -16.97 14.93 11.78
CA VAL A 80 -16.67 14.39 10.45
C VAL A 80 -16.63 12.87 10.56
N PRO A 81 -17.23 12.09 9.63
CA PRO A 81 -17.02 10.64 9.63
C PRO A 81 -15.52 10.35 9.53
N GLY A 82 -15.04 9.35 10.25
CA GLY A 82 -13.63 8.99 10.18
C GLY A 82 -13.23 8.61 8.74
N LEU A 83 -12.01 8.99 8.34
CA LEU A 83 -11.56 8.90 6.95
C LEU A 83 -11.29 7.44 6.57
N LEU A 84 -11.55 7.11 5.31
CA LEU A 84 -11.36 5.81 4.69
C LEU A 84 -10.36 5.92 3.55
N ASP A 85 -9.33 5.09 3.58
CA ASP A 85 -8.41 4.93 2.46
C ASP A 85 -8.92 3.84 1.51
N ALA A 86 -9.31 4.21 0.28
CA ALA A 86 -10.00 3.31 -0.65
C ALA A 86 -9.12 2.20 -1.24
N HIS A 87 -7.80 2.35 -1.22
CA HIS A 87 -6.87 1.37 -1.75
C HIS A 87 -5.47 1.63 -1.20
N MET A 88 -4.86 0.64 -0.54
CA MET A 88 -3.48 0.76 -0.06
C MET A 88 -2.83 -0.59 0.29
N HIS A 89 -1.51 -0.55 0.46
CA HIS A 89 -0.70 -1.70 0.90
C HIS A 89 -0.07 -1.37 2.26
N VAL A 90 -0.40 -2.14 3.30
CA VAL A 90 0.16 -1.91 4.64
C VAL A 90 1.67 -2.22 4.62
N GLU A 91 2.07 -3.21 3.84
CA GLU A 91 3.46 -3.65 3.69
C GLU A 91 4.38 -2.55 3.16
N SER A 92 3.89 -1.67 2.28
CA SER A 92 4.64 -0.52 1.74
C SER A 92 4.99 0.54 2.80
N SER A 93 4.22 0.56 3.90
CA SER A 93 4.59 1.33 5.10
C SER A 93 5.74 0.72 5.89
N MET A 94 6.17 -0.49 5.55
CA MET A 94 7.15 -1.29 6.29
C MET A 94 6.72 -1.64 7.72
N LEU A 95 5.43 -1.52 8.03
CA LEU A 95 4.87 -1.72 9.37
C LEU A 95 3.90 -2.89 9.38
N THR A 96 3.88 -3.63 10.47
CA THR A 96 2.77 -4.56 10.78
C THR A 96 1.43 -3.80 10.86
N VAL A 97 0.31 -4.50 10.67
CA VAL A 97 -1.04 -3.90 10.75
C VAL A 97 -1.27 -3.16 12.07
N THR A 98 -0.77 -3.68 13.18
CA THR A 98 -0.81 -3.00 14.48
C THR A 98 -0.07 -1.67 14.47
N GLN A 99 1.15 -1.63 13.91
CA GLN A 99 1.96 -0.41 13.89
C GLN A 99 1.46 0.60 12.87
N PHE A 100 0.99 0.14 11.71
CA PHE A 100 0.27 0.99 10.75
C PHE A 100 -0.96 1.64 11.41
N THR A 101 -1.76 0.86 12.14
CA THR A 101 -2.91 1.40 12.86
C THR A 101 -2.50 2.46 13.89
N ARG A 102 -1.40 2.24 14.61
CA ARG A 102 -0.87 3.22 15.56
C ARG A 102 -0.50 4.53 14.86
N ALA A 103 0.09 4.43 13.66
CA ALA A 103 0.52 5.59 12.88
C ALA A 103 -0.67 6.41 12.37
N VAL A 104 -1.72 5.78 11.82
CA VAL A 104 -2.77 6.50 11.06
C VAL A 104 -3.97 6.97 11.86
N LEU A 105 -4.29 6.35 13.00
CA LEU A 105 -5.42 6.78 13.84
C LEU A 105 -5.29 8.23 14.34
N PRO A 106 -4.11 8.70 14.80
CA PRO A 106 -3.92 10.10 15.18
C PRO A 106 -4.17 11.10 14.04
N HIS A 107 -4.14 10.63 12.79
CA HIS A 107 -4.45 11.40 11.59
C HIS A 107 -5.92 11.25 11.15
N GLY A 108 -6.78 10.64 11.95
CA GLY A 108 -8.23 10.56 11.66
C GLY A 108 -8.61 9.51 10.62
N THR A 109 -7.65 8.74 10.09
CA THR A 109 -7.98 7.55 9.30
C THR A 109 -8.56 6.51 10.25
N THR A 110 -9.80 6.09 10.00
CA THR A 110 -10.51 5.09 10.83
C THR A 110 -10.85 3.81 10.09
N GLY A 111 -10.65 3.78 8.77
CA GLY A 111 -10.70 2.55 8.00
C GLY A 111 -9.74 2.55 6.80
N ALA A 112 -9.35 1.36 6.37
CA ALA A 112 -8.46 1.13 5.25
C ALA A 112 -8.90 -0.12 4.48
N PHE A 113 -8.74 -0.05 3.15
CA PHE A 113 -9.13 -1.09 2.22
C PHE A 113 -7.85 -1.63 1.59
N ILE A 114 -7.35 -2.74 2.14
CA ILE A 114 -5.98 -3.19 1.92
C ILE A 114 -5.93 -4.34 0.91
N ASP A 115 -4.90 -4.33 0.08
CA ASP A 115 -4.53 -5.47 -0.77
C ASP A 115 -3.17 -6.02 -0.31
N PRO A 116 -3.13 -7.13 0.45
CA PRO A 116 -1.91 -7.69 1.03
C PRO A 116 -1.16 -8.55 0.01
N HIS A 117 -0.97 -8.05 -1.22
CA HIS A 117 -0.36 -8.80 -2.31
C HIS A 117 1.14 -9.06 -2.05
N GLU A 118 1.78 -8.21 -1.26
CA GLU A 118 3.19 -8.29 -0.93
C GLU A 118 3.47 -9.51 -0.05
N ILE A 119 2.75 -9.62 1.09
CA ILE A 119 2.91 -10.81 1.95
C ILE A 119 2.43 -12.08 1.25
N ALA A 120 1.47 -12.00 0.33
CA ALA A 120 1.00 -13.15 -0.44
C ALA A 120 2.08 -13.68 -1.39
N ASN A 121 2.87 -12.82 -2.03
CA ASN A 121 4.00 -13.24 -2.83
C ASN A 121 5.09 -13.96 -2.02
N VAL A 122 5.20 -13.69 -0.71
CA VAL A 122 6.16 -14.39 0.18
C VAL A 122 5.57 -15.66 0.81
N LEU A 123 4.35 -15.60 1.34
CA LEU A 123 3.78 -16.63 2.22
C LEU A 123 2.49 -17.26 1.69
N GLY A 124 2.00 -16.82 0.53
CA GLY A 124 0.73 -17.26 -0.08
C GLY A 124 -0.49 -16.87 0.75
N LEU A 125 -1.57 -17.63 0.60
CA LEU A 125 -2.82 -17.46 1.35
C LEU A 125 -2.63 -17.41 2.89
N PRO A 126 -1.72 -18.19 3.51
CA PRO A 126 -1.39 -18.03 4.92
C PRO A 126 -0.93 -16.61 5.32
N GLY A 127 -0.16 -15.93 4.48
CA GLY A 127 0.26 -14.53 4.69
C GLY A 127 -0.94 -13.59 4.74
N VAL A 128 -1.83 -13.69 3.74
CA VAL A 128 -3.09 -12.94 3.68
C VAL A 128 -3.92 -13.18 4.95
N LYS A 129 -4.00 -14.43 5.42
CA LYS A 129 -4.75 -14.79 6.62
C LYS A 129 -4.19 -14.13 7.88
N LEU A 130 -2.86 -14.03 8.01
CA LEU A 130 -2.21 -13.37 9.15
C LEU A 130 -2.62 -11.91 9.24
N MET A 131 -2.55 -11.18 8.12
CA MET A 131 -2.96 -9.77 8.07
C MET A 131 -4.47 -9.62 8.29
N ALA A 132 -5.30 -10.47 7.67
CA ALA A 132 -6.75 -10.44 7.85
C ALA A 132 -7.19 -10.72 9.30
N ASP A 133 -6.48 -11.60 10.02
CA ASP A 133 -6.75 -11.84 11.43
C ASP A 133 -6.27 -10.70 12.32
N GLU A 134 -5.07 -10.16 12.10
CA GLU A 134 -4.55 -9.01 12.85
C GLU A 134 -5.44 -7.77 12.67
N ALA A 135 -5.90 -7.51 11.44
CA ALA A 135 -6.85 -6.46 11.09
C ALA A 135 -8.12 -6.46 11.96
N ARG A 136 -8.52 -7.61 12.50
CA ARG A 136 -9.70 -7.75 13.37
C ARG A 136 -9.41 -7.50 14.85
N THR A 137 -8.15 -7.29 15.21
CA THR A 137 -7.69 -7.07 16.60
C THR A 137 -7.43 -5.60 16.92
N VAL A 138 -7.31 -4.76 15.89
CA VAL A 138 -7.06 -3.32 15.98
C VAL A 138 -8.38 -2.52 15.90
N PRO A 139 -8.43 -1.27 16.39
CA PRO A 139 -9.66 -0.49 16.35
C PRO A 139 -9.92 0.15 14.98
N LEU A 140 -8.92 0.20 14.08
CA LEU A 140 -9.09 0.62 12.70
C LEU A 140 -9.96 -0.39 11.93
N ALA A 141 -10.97 0.07 11.19
CA ALA A 141 -11.79 -0.78 10.34
C ALA A 141 -11.02 -1.18 9.08
N ILE A 142 -10.32 -2.32 9.14
CA ILE A 142 -9.53 -2.80 8.01
C ILE A 142 -10.31 -3.88 7.26
N TYR A 143 -10.54 -3.61 5.97
CA TYR A 143 -11.15 -4.53 5.03
C TYR A 143 -10.09 -5.04 4.06
N VAL A 144 -10.10 -6.33 3.78
CA VAL A 144 -9.06 -7.03 3.00
C VAL A 144 -9.60 -7.40 1.63
N GLN A 145 -8.80 -7.18 0.60
CA GLN A 145 -9.03 -7.72 -0.72
C GLN A 145 -8.10 -8.93 -0.92
N VAL A 146 -8.55 -9.95 -1.67
CA VAL A 146 -7.71 -11.13 -1.93
C VAL A 146 -6.75 -10.80 -3.08
N PRO A 147 -5.42 -10.94 -2.92
CA PRO A 147 -4.48 -10.63 -3.99
C PRO A 147 -4.76 -11.45 -5.26
N SER A 148 -4.68 -10.81 -6.42
CA SER A 148 -5.10 -11.39 -7.70
C SER A 148 -3.95 -11.96 -8.54
N CYS A 149 -2.74 -11.42 -8.39
CA CYS A 149 -1.61 -11.71 -9.28
C CYS A 149 -0.40 -12.18 -8.47
N VAL A 150 -0.49 -13.39 -7.91
CA VAL A 150 0.58 -14.02 -7.13
C VAL A 150 0.95 -15.35 -7.77
N PRO A 151 2.06 -15.45 -8.53
CA PRO A 151 2.99 -14.39 -8.93
C PRO A 151 2.41 -13.40 -9.94
N ALA A 152 3.05 -12.23 -10.08
CA ALA A 152 2.66 -11.17 -11.01
C ALA A 152 2.94 -11.53 -12.48
N ALA A 153 4.09 -12.17 -12.75
CA ALA A 153 4.52 -12.65 -14.07
C ALA A 153 4.88 -14.15 -14.04
N PRO A 154 3.88 -15.04 -14.09
CA PRO A 154 4.08 -16.48 -14.12
C PRO A 154 5.14 -16.93 -15.13
N GLY A 155 6.14 -17.69 -14.67
CA GLY A 155 7.22 -18.22 -15.51
C GLY A 155 8.46 -17.32 -15.64
N PHE A 156 8.35 -16.03 -15.32
CA PHE A 156 9.48 -15.10 -15.35
C PHE A 156 10.19 -14.94 -14.00
N GLU A 157 9.53 -15.31 -12.92
CA GLU A 157 10.00 -15.10 -11.55
C GLU A 157 9.72 -16.29 -10.63
N THR A 158 10.26 -16.23 -9.42
CA THR A 158 10.02 -17.20 -8.35
C THR A 158 9.49 -16.49 -7.10
N THR A 159 8.25 -16.80 -6.72
CA THR A 159 7.60 -16.34 -5.47
C THR A 159 7.66 -17.39 -4.38
N GLY A 160 7.41 -17.00 -3.14
CA GLY A 160 7.21 -17.93 -2.02
C GLY A 160 5.79 -18.47 -1.92
N GLY A 161 4.80 -17.76 -2.47
CA GLY A 161 3.40 -18.17 -2.55
C GLY A 161 2.82 -18.18 -3.96
N GLU A 162 1.68 -18.84 -4.12
CA GLU A 162 0.80 -18.75 -5.28
C GLU A 162 -0.64 -18.59 -4.79
N ILE A 163 -1.44 -17.77 -5.47
CA ILE A 163 -2.88 -17.68 -5.27
C ILE A 163 -3.56 -18.03 -6.58
N GLY A 164 -4.61 -18.85 -6.50
CA GLY A 164 -5.47 -19.18 -7.62
C GLY A 164 -6.96 -19.13 -7.25
N PRO A 165 -7.85 -19.58 -8.15
CA PRO A 165 -9.29 -19.53 -7.94
C PRO A 165 -9.77 -20.23 -6.67
N THR A 166 -9.12 -21.31 -6.25
CA THR A 166 -9.51 -22.06 -5.03
C THR A 166 -9.20 -21.23 -3.78
N GLU A 167 -8.00 -20.65 -3.71
CA GLU A 167 -7.57 -19.77 -2.62
C GLU A 167 -8.44 -18.51 -2.54
N VAL A 168 -8.81 -17.94 -3.70
CA VAL A 168 -9.75 -16.81 -3.80
C VAL A 168 -11.11 -17.20 -3.25
N GLU A 169 -11.69 -18.33 -3.70
CA GLU A 169 -12.99 -18.79 -3.19
C GLU A 169 -12.96 -19.03 -1.67
N GLU A 170 -11.87 -19.56 -1.12
CA GLU A 170 -11.69 -19.73 0.32
C GLU A 170 -11.66 -18.38 1.05
N ALA A 171 -10.78 -17.46 0.65
CA ALA A 171 -10.61 -16.17 1.33
C ALA A 171 -11.86 -15.29 1.25
N LEU A 172 -12.63 -15.38 0.17
CA LEU A 172 -13.92 -14.70 0.04
C LEU A 172 -14.94 -15.13 1.12
N THR A 173 -14.73 -16.24 1.83
CA THR A 173 -15.59 -16.63 2.96
C THR A 173 -15.24 -15.92 4.28
N TRP A 174 -14.08 -15.24 4.36
CA TRP A 174 -13.61 -14.65 5.62
C TRP A 174 -14.35 -13.35 5.95
N PRO A 175 -14.58 -13.04 7.26
CA PRO A 175 -15.51 -11.97 7.67
C PRO A 175 -15.17 -10.55 7.23
N ASN A 176 -13.87 -10.21 7.10
CA ASN A 176 -13.40 -8.88 6.71
C ASN A 176 -12.81 -8.85 5.30
N VAL A 177 -12.97 -9.92 4.51
CA VAL A 177 -12.61 -9.90 3.10
C VAL A 177 -13.77 -9.31 2.31
N ILE A 178 -13.50 -8.39 1.40
CA ILE A 178 -14.53 -7.58 0.70
C ILE A 178 -14.47 -7.68 -0.82
N GLY A 179 -13.45 -8.33 -1.37
CA GLY A 179 -13.26 -8.38 -2.81
C GLY A 179 -11.99 -9.10 -3.24
N LEU A 180 -11.78 -9.09 -4.55
CA LEU A 180 -10.49 -9.36 -5.16
C LEU A 180 -9.70 -8.05 -5.20
N GLY A 181 -8.41 -8.14 -4.90
CA GLY A 181 -7.45 -7.05 -4.97
C GLY A 181 -7.24 -6.58 -6.39
N GLU A 182 -6.27 -5.70 -6.57
CA GLU A 182 -6.06 -5.04 -7.84
C GLU A 182 -5.68 -6.05 -8.93
N VAL A 183 -6.40 -6.09 -10.05
CA VAL A 183 -6.11 -7.04 -11.14
C VAL A 183 -5.07 -6.42 -12.08
N MET A 184 -3.80 -6.46 -11.67
CA MET A 184 -2.67 -5.86 -12.38
C MET A 184 -2.35 -6.51 -13.73
N ASN A 185 -2.65 -7.80 -13.91
CA ASN A 185 -2.48 -8.49 -15.19
C ASN A 185 -3.64 -8.17 -16.17
N TYR A 186 -3.77 -6.89 -16.52
CA TYR A 186 -4.83 -6.37 -17.40
C TYR A 186 -4.72 -6.92 -18.83
N THR A 187 -3.51 -7.28 -19.28
CA THR A 187 -3.28 -7.91 -20.59
C THR A 187 -3.83 -9.33 -20.61
N GLY A 188 -3.60 -10.12 -19.55
CA GLY A 188 -4.16 -11.45 -19.38
C GLY A 188 -5.69 -11.45 -19.34
N VAL A 189 -6.29 -10.48 -18.63
CA VAL A 189 -7.76 -10.29 -18.65
C VAL A 189 -8.27 -10.01 -20.07
N ALA A 190 -7.64 -9.08 -20.79
CA ALA A 190 -8.04 -8.75 -22.17
C ALA A 190 -7.82 -9.93 -23.15
N ALA A 191 -6.82 -10.78 -22.89
CA ALA A 191 -6.53 -11.97 -23.68
C ALA A 191 -7.44 -13.17 -23.35
N GLY A 192 -8.21 -13.10 -22.25
CA GLY A 192 -9.09 -14.20 -21.82
C GLY A 192 -8.39 -15.30 -21.03
N ASP A 193 -7.37 -14.95 -20.24
CA ASP A 193 -6.67 -15.90 -19.37
C ASP A 193 -7.63 -16.65 -18.44
N GLU A 194 -7.59 -17.99 -18.48
CA GLU A 194 -8.57 -18.82 -17.77
C GLU A 194 -8.47 -18.70 -16.25
N LYS A 195 -7.26 -18.52 -15.70
CA LYS A 195 -7.04 -18.41 -14.25
C LYS A 195 -7.61 -17.09 -13.74
N LEU A 196 -7.23 -15.96 -14.35
CA LEU A 196 -7.71 -14.64 -13.95
C LEU A 196 -9.22 -14.51 -14.08
N HIS A 197 -9.80 -15.00 -15.18
CA HIS A 197 -11.26 -14.97 -15.37
C HIS A 197 -12.00 -15.86 -14.36
N ALA A 198 -11.40 -16.96 -13.91
CA ALA A 198 -11.98 -17.79 -12.86
C ALA A 198 -11.97 -17.10 -11.48
N GLU A 199 -10.91 -16.38 -11.12
CA GLU A 199 -10.81 -15.57 -9.89
C GLU A 199 -11.83 -14.41 -9.89
N ILE A 200 -11.94 -13.70 -11.02
CA ILE A 200 -12.94 -12.66 -11.23
C ILE A 200 -14.35 -13.24 -11.10
N ALA A 201 -14.63 -14.38 -11.76
CA ALA A 201 -15.94 -15.02 -11.71
C ALA A 201 -16.30 -15.50 -10.30
N ALA A 202 -15.35 -16.04 -9.54
CA ALA A 202 -15.54 -16.43 -8.14
C ALA A 202 -15.94 -15.22 -7.27
N THR A 203 -15.26 -14.09 -7.46
CA THR A 203 -15.50 -12.84 -6.73
C THR A 203 -16.87 -12.24 -7.04
N LEU A 204 -17.23 -12.19 -8.32
CA LEU A 204 -18.54 -11.73 -8.77
C LEU A 204 -19.67 -12.62 -8.24
N ARG A 205 -19.46 -13.95 -8.23
CA ARG A 205 -20.42 -14.93 -7.67
C ARG A 205 -20.62 -14.75 -6.17
N ALA A 206 -19.57 -14.37 -5.44
CA ALA A 206 -19.66 -14.01 -4.03
C ALA A 206 -20.36 -12.65 -3.79
N GLY A 207 -20.70 -11.91 -4.85
CA GLY A 207 -21.33 -10.60 -4.76
C GLY A 207 -20.39 -9.50 -4.27
N LYS A 208 -19.08 -9.72 -4.36
CA LYS A 208 -18.03 -8.83 -3.86
C LYS A 208 -17.42 -7.99 -4.99
N THR A 209 -16.58 -7.03 -4.62
CA THR A 209 -15.96 -6.08 -5.55
C THR A 209 -14.71 -6.69 -6.19
N VAL A 210 -14.47 -6.38 -7.46
CA VAL A 210 -13.22 -6.73 -8.15
C VAL A 210 -12.44 -5.42 -8.33
N GLY A 211 -11.30 -5.32 -7.66
CA GLY A 211 -10.39 -4.18 -7.76
C GLY A 211 -9.71 -4.11 -9.12
N GLY A 212 -9.40 -2.92 -9.59
CA GLY A 212 -8.70 -2.73 -10.86
C GLY A 212 -7.33 -2.06 -10.74
N HIS A 213 -6.51 -2.31 -11.75
CA HIS A 213 -5.17 -1.76 -11.97
C HIS A 213 -4.90 -1.75 -13.48
N TYR A 214 -5.39 -0.72 -14.18
CA TYR A 214 -5.20 -0.56 -15.62
C TYR A 214 -4.12 0.49 -15.91
N ALA A 215 -2.86 0.06 -15.80
CA ALA A 215 -1.68 0.92 -15.96
C ALA A 215 -1.37 1.34 -17.40
N SER A 216 -2.04 0.74 -18.40
CA SER A 216 -1.82 1.11 -19.81
C SER A 216 -2.38 2.50 -20.13
N PRO A 217 -1.63 3.37 -20.85
CA PRO A 217 -2.16 4.63 -21.35
C PRO A 217 -3.19 4.43 -22.48
N GLU A 218 -3.29 3.22 -23.04
CA GLU A 218 -4.21 2.92 -24.13
C GLU A 218 -5.62 2.59 -23.62
N LEU A 219 -6.53 3.55 -23.75
CA LEU A 219 -7.93 3.42 -23.32
C LEU A 219 -8.85 2.85 -24.44
N GLY A 220 -8.32 1.90 -25.21
CA GLY A 220 -8.97 1.29 -26.38
C GLY A 220 -9.74 0.00 -26.07
N ALA A 221 -9.69 -0.96 -27.00
CA ALA A 221 -10.40 -2.25 -26.86
C ALA A 221 -9.95 -3.05 -25.63
N GLY A 222 -8.66 -3.01 -25.27
CA GLY A 222 -8.14 -3.67 -24.06
C GLY A 222 -8.77 -3.11 -22.78
N PHE A 223 -8.86 -1.79 -22.66
CA PHE A 223 -9.52 -1.11 -21.54
C PHE A 223 -11.00 -1.46 -21.43
N HIS A 224 -11.72 -1.44 -22.56
CA HIS A 224 -13.13 -1.84 -22.57
C HIS A 224 -13.33 -3.32 -22.21
N ALA A 225 -12.45 -4.22 -22.68
CA ALA A 225 -12.49 -5.63 -22.32
C ALA A 225 -12.23 -5.82 -20.82
N TYR A 226 -11.26 -5.09 -20.27
CA TYR A 226 -10.94 -5.09 -18.85
C TYR A 226 -12.13 -4.65 -17.99
N ALA A 227 -12.69 -3.47 -18.25
CA ALA A 227 -13.86 -2.97 -17.53
C ALA A 227 -15.08 -3.89 -17.68
N ALA A 228 -15.28 -4.49 -18.86
CA ALA A 228 -16.38 -5.43 -19.10
C ALA A 228 -16.21 -6.78 -18.37
N ALA A 229 -14.97 -7.18 -18.04
CA ALA A 229 -14.69 -8.47 -17.42
C ALA A 229 -15.07 -8.52 -15.93
N GLY A 230 -15.08 -7.38 -15.22
CA GLY A 230 -15.41 -7.34 -13.79
C GLY A 230 -14.75 -6.25 -12.96
N PRO A 231 -13.46 -5.90 -13.19
CA PRO A 231 -12.81 -4.79 -12.49
C PRO A 231 -13.65 -3.51 -12.51
N SER A 232 -13.85 -2.93 -11.33
CA SER A 232 -14.90 -1.92 -11.09
C SER A 232 -14.39 -0.61 -10.50
N ASP A 233 -13.11 -0.55 -10.18
CA ASP A 233 -12.37 0.64 -9.77
C ASP A 233 -11.00 0.65 -10.46
N ASP A 234 -10.30 1.78 -10.41
CA ASP A 234 -8.92 1.86 -10.87
C ASP A 234 -8.22 3.10 -10.28
N HIS A 235 -6.98 2.93 -9.84
CA HIS A 235 -6.14 3.98 -9.24
C HIS A 235 -4.97 4.42 -10.15
N GLU A 236 -4.79 3.77 -11.31
CA GLU A 236 -3.68 4.03 -12.24
C GLU A 236 -3.88 5.25 -13.17
N GLY A 237 -4.96 6.02 -12.96
CA GLY A 237 -5.17 7.27 -13.69
C GLY A 237 -4.15 8.34 -13.30
N ARG A 238 -3.67 9.15 -14.25
CA ARG A 238 -2.67 10.21 -14.01
C ARG A 238 -3.14 11.60 -14.43
N THR A 239 -4.21 11.68 -15.21
CA THR A 239 -4.76 12.92 -15.76
C THR A 239 -6.27 12.98 -15.59
N ALA A 240 -6.87 14.16 -15.64
CA ALA A 240 -8.33 14.28 -15.62
C ALA A 240 -9.02 13.45 -16.72
N ALA A 241 -8.41 13.30 -17.89
CA ALA A 241 -8.94 12.46 -18.97
C ALA A 241 -9.00 10.98 -18.56
N ASP A 242 -8.03 10.50 -17.79
CA ASP A 242 -7.97 9.14 -17.28
C ASP A 242 -9.13 8.86 -16.31
N ALA A 243 -9.35 9.75 -15.35
CA ALA A 243 -10.47 9.66 -14.40
C ALA A 243 -11.82 9.72 -15.13
N ILE A 244 -11.98 10.63 -16.09
CA ILE A 244 -13.19 10.74 -16.92
C ILE A 244 -13.47 9.45 -17.68
N ALA A 245 -12.43 8.82 -18.28
CA ALA A 245 -12.60 7.60 -19.05
C ALA A 245 -13.10 6.44 -18.18
N ARG A 246 -12.53 6.25 -16.99
CA ARG A 246 -12.92 5.24 -16.00
C ARG A 246 -14.36 5.41 -15.55
N VAL A 247 -14.73 6.63 -15.14
CA VAL A 247 -16.10 6.91 -14.70
C VAL A 247 -17.12 6.66 -15.82
N ARG A 248 -16.79 7.01 -17.07
CA ARG A 248 -17.68 6.78 -18.22
C ARG A 248 -17.91 5.31 -18.55
N GLN A 249 -17.01 4.41 -18.16
CA GLN A 249 -17.20 2.96 -18.28
C GLN A 249 -17.91 2.34 -17.08
N GLY A 250 -18.35 3.14 -16.11
CA GLY A 250 -19.02 2.63 -14.93
C GLY A 250 -18.08 2.14 -13.84
N MET A 251 -16.78 2.47 -13.91
CA MET A 251 -15.83 2.26 -12.82
C MET A 251 -15.91 3.41 -11.80
N ILE A 252 -15.33 3.22 -10.61
CA ILE A 252 -14.98 4.29 -9.69
C ILE A 252 -13.53 4.71 -9.97
N ALA A 253 -13.28 6.01 -10.12
CA ALA A 253 -11.91 6.51 -10.23
C ALA A 253 -11.33 6.71 -8.83
N PHE A 254 -10.24 6.01 -8.52
CA PHE A 254 -9.48 6.23 -7.30
C PHE A 254 -8.38 7.24 -7.59
N LEU A 255 -8.40 8.37 -6.88
CA LEU A 255 -7.38 9.41 -7.04
C LEU A 255 -6.31 9.21 -5.98
N ARG A 256 -5.11 8.83 -6.44
CA ARG A 256 -3.99 8.41 -5.61
C ARG A 256 -3.10 9.57 -5.16
N GLN A 257 -2.74 9.56 -3.88
CA GLN A 257 -1.72 10.45 -3.29
C GLN A 257 -0.85 9.66 -2.30
N GLY A 258 0.15 8.94 -2.82
CA GLY A 258 1.14 8.16 -2.08
C GLY A 258 2.44 8.94 -1.80
N SER A 259 3.50 8.22 -1.42
CA SER A 259 4.84 8.78 -1.18
C SER A 259 5.62 9.09 -2.47
N ALA A 260 5.39 8.30 -3.52
CA ALA A 260 5.99 8.49 -4.84
C ALA A 260 4.97 8.94 -5.89
N TRP A 261 3.68 8.68 -5.64
CA TRP A 261 2.59 8.89 -6.59
C TRP A 261 1.75 10.11 -6.21
N HIS A 262 1.87 11.19 -6.97
CA HIS A 262 1.18 12.46 -6.69
C HIS A 262 0.12 12.77 -7.76
N ASP A 263 -0.67 11.77 -8.13
CA ASP A 263 -1.60 11.81 -9.26
C ASP A 263 -2.91 12.56 -8.94
N LEU A 264 -3.26 12.71 -7.66
CA LEU A 264 -4.50 13.32 -7.19
C LEU A 264 -4.78 14.66 -7.87
N VAL A 265 -3.87 15.63 -7.75
CA VAL A 265 -4.11 17.02 -8.17
C VAL A 265 -4.37 17.12 -9.67
N ALA A 266 -3.65 16.35 -10.47
CA ALA A 266 -3.79 16.35 -11.93
C ALA A 266 -5.14 15.79 -12.41
N GLN A 267 -5.82 15.01 -11.57
CA GLN A 267 -7.10 14.37 -11.88
C GLN A 267 -8.31 15.14 -11.34
N LEU A 268 -8.13 16.01 -10.34
CA LEU A 268 -9.24 16.74 -9.69
C LEU A 268 -10.07 17.60 -10.64
N SER A 269 -9.50 18.11 -11.75
CA SER A 269 -10.24 18.87 -12.76
C SER A 269 -11.30 18.04 -13.50
N ALA A 270 -11.27 16.70 -13.39
CA ALA A 270 -12.39 15.86 -13.81
C ALA A 270 -13.68 16.25 -13.06
N VAL A 271 -13.57 16.49 -11.75
CA VAL A 271 -14.70 16.87 -10.89
C VAL A 271 -14.91 18.39 -10.93
N THR A 272 -13.86 19.18 -10.70
CA THR A 272 -14.01 20.63 -10.49
C THR A 272 -14.28 21.43 -11.76
N GLU A 273 -13.86 20.94 -12.93
CA GLU A 273 -13.99 21.65 -14.20
C GLU A 273 -14.83 20.89 -15.23
N SER A 274 -14.65 19.56 -15.33
CA SER A 274 -15.31 18.73 -16.36
C SER A 274 -16.68 18.19 -15.93
N GLY A 275 -17.09 18.43 -14.68
CA GLY A 275 -18.42 18.09 -14.17
C GLY A 275 -18.67 16.59 -13.98
N ILE A 276 -17.62 15.79 -13.79
CA ILE A 276 -17.78 14.40 -13.35
C ILE A 276 -18.43 14.38 -11.97
N ASP A 277 -19.41 13.49 -11.80
CA ASP A 277 -20.09 13.28 -10.54
C ASP A 277 -19.09 12.80 -9.47
N PRO A 278 -18.88 13.56 -8.38
CA PRO A 278 -17.95 13.19 -7.33
C PRO A 278 -18.32 11.87 -6.63
N HIS A 279 -19.58 11.41 -6.68
CA HIS A 279 -19.96 10.08 -6.14
C HIS A 279 -19.29 8.91 -6.89
N ARG A 280 -18.70 9.17 -8.05
CA ARG A 280 -17.97 8.19 -8.88
C ARG A 280 -16.46 8.25 -8.67
N VAL A 281 -16.01 8.95 -7.63
CA VAL A 281 -14.60 9.17 -7.33
C VAL A 281 -14.34 8.89 -5.85
N ALA A 282 -13.24 8.21 -5.55
CA ALA A 282 -12.76 8.02 -4.18
C ALA A 282 -11.28 8.43 -4.07
N LEU A 283 -10.82 8.65 -2.83
CA LEU A 283 -9.42 9.00 -2.54
C LEU A 283 -8.68 7.80 -1.96
N CYS A 284 -7.43 7.62 -2.34
CA CYS A 284 -6.58 6.54 -1.85
C CYS A 284 -5.12 6.97 -1.69
N THR A 285 -4.35 6.24 -0.89
CA THR A 285 -2.91 6.49 -0.77
C THR A 285 -2.05 5.53 -1.58
N ASP A 286 -2.54 4.31 -1.83
CA ASP A 286 -1.75 3.24 -2.44
C ASP A 286 -0.49 2.95 -1.58
N ASP A 287 0.71 3.26 -2.09
CA ASP A 287 1.95 3.16 -1.34
C ASP A 287 2.28 4.41 -0.52
N ARG A 288 2.32 4.28 0.82
CA ARG A 288 2.87 5.28 1.75
C ARG A 288 4.00 4.70 2.58
N HIS A 289 5.19 5.26 2.39
CA HIS A 289 6.36 4.93 3.20
C HIS A 289 6.25 5.46 4.64
N PRO A 290 6.98 4.86 5.60
CA PRO A 290 6.90 5.21 7.02
C PRO A 290 7.27 6.68 7.28
N GLY A 291 8.22 7.23 6.53
CA GLY A 291 8.59 8.65 6.60
C GLY A 291 7.39 9.56 6.34
N THR A 292 6.74 9.39 5.18
CA THR A 292 5.56 10.17 4.79
C THR A 292 4.40 10.01 5.77
N LEU A 293 4.15 8.80 6.26
CA LEU A 293 3.12 8.57 7.28
C LEU A 293 3.35 9.40 8.54
N VAL A 294 4.60 9.48 9.01
CA VAL A 294 4.97 10.19 10.23
C VAL A 294 5.04 11.70 10.03
N THR A 295 5.52 12.18 8.88
CA THR A 295 5.75 13.62 8.65
C THR A 295 4.55 14.34 8.08
N ASP A 296 3.88 13.74 7.11
CA ASP A 296 2.87 14.41 6.28
C ASP A 296 1.46 14.01 6.72
N GLY A 297 1.32 12.76 7.18
CA GLY A 297 0.07 12.14 7.63
C GLY A 297 -0.38 11.04 6.68
N HIS A 298 -1.70 10.78 6.68
CA HIS A 298 -2.33 9.74 5.88
C HIS A 298 -3.49 10.34 5.08
N MET A 299 -4.72 9.85 5.24
CA MET A 299 -5.88 10.38 4.52
C MET A 299 -6.22 11.83 4.87
N ASP A 300 -5.84 12.34 6.04
CA ASP A 300 -6.01 13.76 6.37
C ASP A 300 -5.23 14.68 5.42
N ASP A 301 -4.00 14.29 5.07
CA ASP A 301 -3.16 15.00 4.11
C ASP A 301 -3.79 14.97 2.72
N VAL A 302 -4.26 13.80 2.29
CA VAL A 302 -4.95 13.62 1.00
C VAL A 302 -6.20 14.51 0.90
N VAL A 303 -7.04 14.52 1.95
CA VAL A 303 -8.25 15.36 2.01
C VAL A 303 -7.89 16.85 2.06
N ARG A 304 -6.90 17.25 2.87
CA ARG A 304 -6.43 18.65 2.93
C ARG A 304 -5.91 19.11 1.57
N LEU A 305 -5.15 18.27 0.86
CA LEU A 305 -4.64 18.55 -0.48
C LEU A 305 -5.76 18.68 -1.51
N ALA A 306 -6.75 17.79 -1.47
CA ALA A 306 -7.94 17.83 -2.31
C ALA A 306 -8.71 19.15 -2.14
N ILE A 307 -8.94 19.57 -0.89
CA ILE A 307 -9.64 20.82 -0.57
C ILE A 307 -8.81 22.03 -1.01
N LYS A 308 -7.51 22.05 -0.70
CA LYS A 308 -6.58 23.11 -1.12
C LYS A 308 -6.53 23.26 -2.65
N SER A 309 -6.72 22.17 -3.37
CA SER A 309 -6.74 22.10 -4.84
C SER A 309 -8.10 22.43 -5.46
N GLY A 310 -9.10 22.83 -4.66
CA GLY A 310 -10.35 23.42 -5.15
C GLY A 310 -11.61 22.59 -4.92
N LEU A 311 -11.53 21.40 -4.32
CA LEU A 311 -12.74 20.66 -3.96
C LEU A 311 -13.47 21.31 -2.76
N PRO A 312 -14.81 21.39 -2.79
CA PRO A 312 -15.58 21.73 -1.60
C PRO A 312 -15.31 20.73 -0.46
N PRO A 313 -15.17 21.17 0.81
CA PRO A 313 -14.82 20.28 1.92
C PRO A 313 -15.73 19.06 2.08
N ILE A 314 -17.05 19.25 1.98
CA ILE A 314 -18.01 18.12 2.10
C ILE A 314 -17.80 17.11 0.99
N THR A 315 -17.56 17.56 -0.25
CA THR A 315 -17.28 16.68 -1.39
C THR A 315 -15.99 15.89 -1.20
N ALA A 316 -14.91 16.54 -0.76
CA ALA A 316 -13.65 15.85 -0.46
C ALA A 316 -13.82 14.80 0.65
N ILE A 317 -14.59 15.13 1.70
CA ILE A 317 -14.91 14.19 2.78
C ILE A 317 -15.75 13.03 2.25
N GLN A 318 -16.77 13.26 1.42
CA GLN A 318 -17.56 12.18 0.78
C GLN A 318 -16.68 11.22 -0.02
N MET A 319 -15.74 11.76 -0.81
CA MET A 319 -14.78 10.98 -1.59
C MET A 319 -13.80 10.17 -0.72
N ALA A 320 -13.56 10.60 0.52
CA ALA A 320 -12.74 9.88 1.50
C ALA A 320 -13.56 9.12 2.56
N THR A 321 -14.88 8.98 2.40
CA THR A 321 -15.76 8.31 3.38
C THR A 321 -16.87 7.52 2.68
N LEU A 322 -18.01 8.16 2.42
CA LEU A 322 -19.22 7.52 1.91
C LEU A 322 -18.99 6.79 0.59
N ASN A 323 -18.31 7.42 -0.37
CA ASN A 323 -18.10 6.85 -1.71
C ASN A 323 -17.32 5.53 -1.63
N THR A 324 -16.25 5.50 -0.83
CA THR A 324 -15.45 4.30 -0.57
C THR A 324 -16.32 3.20 0.07
N ALA A 325 -17.06 3.54 1.12
CA ALA A 325 -17.88 2.58 1.83
C ALA A 325 -19.01 2.00 0.96
N GLU A 326 -19.59 2.80 0.07
CA GLU A 326 -20.63 2.35 -0.88
C GLU A 326 -20.06 1.44 -1.96
N HIS A 327 -18.90 1.81 -2.54
CA HIS A 327 -18.22 1.01 -3.56
C HIS A 327 -17.94 -0.43 -3.08
N PHE A 328 -17.43 -0.56 -1.86
CA PHE A 328 -17.14 -1.85 -1.24
C PHE A 328 -18.32 -2.45 -0.47
N LYS A 329 -19.52 -1.85 -0.56
CA LYS A 329 -20.78 -2.37 0.02
C LYS A 329 -20.76 -2.50 1.56
N VAL A 330 -19.96 -1.68 2.23
CA VAL A 330 -19.80 -1.62 3.70
C VAL A 330 -20.33 -0.33 4.32
N SER A 331 -21.09 0.49 3.58
CA SER A 331 -21.74 1.74 4.06
C SER A 331 -22.82 1.53 5.14
N HIS A 332 -23.18 0.28 5.41
CA HIS A 332 -24.00 -0.10 6.57
C HIS A 332 -23.19 -0.08 7.89
N ASP A 333 -21.86 -0.15 7.81
CA ASP A 333 -20.95 -0.22 8.94
C ASP A 333 -20.09 1.05 9.08
N VAL A 334 -19.53 1.60 7.99
CA VAL A 334 -18.59 2.75 8.02
C VAL A 334 -18.95 3.82 7.00
N GLY A 335 -18.20 4.94 7.00
CA GLY A 335 -18.26 5.97 5.96
C GLY A 335 -19.31 7.08 6.17
N CYS A 336 -20.14 7.00 7.21
CA CYS A 336 -21.01 8.10 7.60
C CYS A 336 -21.37 8.09 9.10
N ILE A 337 -21.68 9.25 9.64
CA ILE A 337 -22.24 9.39 11.00
C ILE A 337 -23.75 9.21 10.90
N ALA A 338 -24.24 7.99 11.12
CA ALA A 338 -25.67 7.68 11.08
C ALA A 338 -26.03 6.52 12.02
N PRO A 339 -27.27 6.44 12.53
CA PRO A 339 -27.69 5.34 13.37
C PRO A 339 -27.42 3.97 12.73
N GLY A 340 -26.97 3.03 13.56
CA GLY A 340 -26.57 1.69 13.17
C GLY A 340 -25.12 1.56 12.71
N ARG A 341 -24.44 2.63 12.28
CA ARG A 341 -23.02 2.57 11.82
C ARG A 341 -22.08 2.55 13.02
N PHE A 342 -20.85 2.12 12.82
CA PHE A 342 -19.80 2.29 13.83
C PHE A 342 -19.58 3.78 14.11
N ALA A 343 -19.29 4.11 15.37
CA ALA A 343 -18.96 5.45 15.79
C ALA A 343 -17.48 5.74 15.52
N ASP A 344 -17.18 5.89 14.22
CA ASP A 344 -15.90 6.33 13.69
C ASP A 344 -16.00 7.82 13.31
N ILE A 345 -15.46 8.69 14.16
CA ILE A 345 -15.74 10.14 14.14
C ILE A 345 -14.47 10.93 14.40
N ILE A 346 -14.20 11.93 13.57
CA ILE A 346 -13.22 12.99 13.83
C ILE A 346 -13.95 14.20 14.40
N ILE A 347 -13.40 14.79 15.45
CA ILE A 347 -13.80 16.11 15.93
C ILE A 347 -12.71 17.12 15.51
N THR A 348 -13.12 18.17 14.82
CA THR A 348 -12.22 19.18 14.25
C THR A 348 -12.82 20.58 14.29
N SER A 349 -12.00 21.60 14.49
CA SER A 349 -12.46 22.99 14.54
C SER A 349 -12.71 23.62 13.16
N ASP A 350 -12.08 23.09 12.09
CA ASP A 350 -12.15 23.66 10.74
C ASP A 350 -12.10 22.58 9.65
N LEU A 351 -13.00 22.64 8.67
CA LEU A 351 -13.04 21.65 7.58
C LEU A 351 -12.00 21.87 6.48
N LYS A 352 -11.42 23.08 6.37
CA LYS A 352 -10.45 23.38 5.31
C LYS A 352 -9.04 22.95 5.67
N SER A 353 -8.60 23.35 6.86
CA SER A 353 -7.31 22.98 7.44
C SER A 353 -7.34 21.63 8.16
N LEU A 354 -8.53 21.12 8.48
CA LEU A 354 -8.79 19.80 9.05
C LEU A 354 -7.82 19.39 10.18
N PRO A 355 -7.63 20.22 11.24
CA PRO A 355 -6.84 19.78 12.39
C PRO A 355 -7.54 18.59 13.07
N ILE A 356 -6.83 17.48 13.24
CA ILE A 356 -7.36 16.27 13.87
C ILE A 356 -7.20 16.39 15.38
N GLU A 357 -8.24 16.87 16.06
CA GLU A 357 -8.19 17.15 17.51
C GLU A 357 -8.61 15.93 18.34
N LEU A 358 -9.67 15.23 17.94
CA LEU A 358 -10.10 13.97 18.56
C LEU A 358 -10.52 12.97 17.49
N VAL A 359 -10.19 11.71 17.72
CA VAL A 359 -10.59 10.59 16.87
C VAL A 359 -11.26 9.54 17.73
N LEU A 360 -12.48 9.19 17.35
CA LEU A 360 -13.20 8.05 17.84
C LEU A 360 -13.15 6.94 16.80
N ALA A 361 -12.88 5.72 17.25
CA ALA A 361 -13.01 4.52 16.45
C ALA A 361 -13.69 3.42 17.28
N ASP A 362 -14.64 2.69 16.68
CA ASP A 362 -15.47 1.69 17.36
C ASP A 362 -16.10 2.24 18.66
N GLY A 363 -16.50 3.52 18.64
CA GLY A 363 -17.17 4.19 19.76
C GLY A 363 -16.31 4.49 20.99
N ALA A 364 -14.98 4.45 20.86
CA ALA A 364 -14.03 4.86 21.89
C ALA A 364 -13.13 5.99 21.37
N VAL A 365 -12.73 6.92 22.24
CA VAL A 365 -11.68 7.90 21.91
C VAL A 365 -10.35 7.16 21.82
N VAL A 366 -9.79 7.09 20.60
CA VAL A 366 -8.56 6.36 20.29
C VAL A 366 -7.36 7.27 20.04
N ALA A 367 -7.60 8.54 19.71
CA ALA A 367 -6.57 9.55 19.62
C ALA A 367 -7.07 10.95 20.02
N ALA A 368 -6.15 11.75 20.55
CA ALA A 368 -6.34 13.15 20.91
C ALA A 368 -5.06 13.94 20.62
N ASP A 369 -5.21 15.12 20.01
CA ASP A 369 -4.11 16.06 19.69
C ASP A 369 -2.90 15.37 19.01
N GLY A 370 -3.19 14.56 17.98
CA GLY A 370 -2.17 13.83 17.21
C GLY A 370 -1.49 12.69 17.96
N LYS A 371 -2.07 12.18 19.06
CA LYS A 371 -1.51 11.05 19.83
C LYS A 371 -2.56 10.01 20.15
N LEU A 372 -2.16 8.74 20.15
CA LEU A 372 -3.03 7.66 20.61
C LEU A 372 -3.36 7.81 22.10
N THR A 373 -4.59 7.46 22.45
CA THR A 373 -5.09 7.41 23.84
C THR A 373 -5.35 5.98 24.31
N VAL A 374 -5.06 4.99 23.46
CA VAL A 374 -5.32 3.57 23.69
C VAL A 374 -4.09 2.73 23.38
N GLU A 375 -3.91 1.66 24.15
CA GLU A 375 -2.91 0.65 23.86
C GLU A 375 -3.44 -0.40 22.89
N ILE A 376 -2.65 -0.72 21.87
CA ILE A 376 -2.95 -1.75 20.88
C ILE A 376 -1.94 -2.88 21.06
N THR A 377 -2.39 -4.04 21.53
CA THR A 377 -1.50 -5.17 21.75
C THR A 377 -1.19 -5.85 20.41
N PRO A 378 0.08 -5.88 19.95
CA PRO A 378 0.43 -6.57 18.72
C PRO A 378 0.24 -8.09 18.88
N PRO A 379 -0.18 -8.80 17.84
CA PRO A 379 -0.19 -10.26 17.87
C PRO A 379 1.25 -10.81 17.85
N ALA A 380 1.40 -12.05 18.28
CA ALA A 380 2.62 -12.79 18.02
C ALA A 380 2.58 -13.32 16.59
N TYR A 381 3.58 -12.96 15.79
CA TYR A 381 3.77 -13.55 14.47
C TYR A 381 4.36 -14.97 14.60
N PRO A 382 3.88 -15.93 13.80
CA PRO A 382 4.38 -17.30 13.84
C PRO A 382 5.82 -17.39 13.30
N PRO A 383 6.61 -18.41 13.69
CA PRO A 383 7.99 -18.57 13.22
C PRO A 383 8.12 -18.57 11.69
N GLU A 384 7.16 -19.16 10.98
CA GLU A 384 7.15 -19.25 9.51
C GLU A 384 7.04 -17.86 8.85
N ALA A 385 6.41 -16.89 9.52
CA ALA A 385 6.37 -15.51 9.06
C ALA A 385 7.63 -14.72 9.43
N ARG A 386 8.50 -15.26 10.31
CA ARG A 386 9.76 -14.63 10.73
C ARG A 386 11.00 -15.23 10.09
N ASP A 387 10.91 -16.49 9.70
CA ASP A 387 11.92 -17.25 8.97
C ASP A 387 11.49 -17.35 7.51
N SER A 388 11.57 -16.22 6.79
CA SER A 388 11.13 -16.10 5.39
C SER A 388 12.27 -15.70 4.46
N VAL A 389 13.53 -15.77 4.92
CA VAL A 389 14.72 -15.49 4.10
C VAL A 389 15.56 -16.75 4.06
N HIS A 390 15.40 -17.49 2.97
CA HIS A 390 15.96 -18.82 2.76
C HIS A 390 17.01 -18.81 1.66
N LEU A 391 18.20 -18.32 1.98
CA LEU A 391 19.34 -18.43 1.07
C LEU A 391 19.91 -19.85 1.07
N ALA A 392 20.40 -20.31 -0.09
CA ALA A 392 21.04 -21.63 -0.19
C ALA A 392 22.33 -21.74 0.63
N ARG A 393 23.07 -20.63 0.74
CA ARG A 393 24.29 -20.45 1.53
C ARG A 393 24.53 -18.96 1.77
N SER A 394 25.50 -18.63 2.61
CA SER A 394 26.02 -17.26 2.70
C SER A 394 26.57 -16.80 1.34
N LEU A 395 26.30 -15.55 1.03
CA LEU A 395 26.74 -14.87 -0.19
C LEU A 395 28.22 -14.51 -0.07
N THR A 396 28.91 -14.60 -1.20
CA THR A 396 30.34 -14.33 -1.36
C THR A 396 30.54 -13.34 -2.50
N PRO A 397 31.69 -12.65 -2.59
CA PRO A 397 31.94 -11.71 -3.69
C PRO A 397 31.77 -12.34 -5.07
N ALA A 398 32.17 -13.60 -5.24
CA ALA A 398 32.04 -14.35 -6.49
C ALA A 398 30.58 -14.53 -6.97
N ASP A 399 29.59 -14.35 -6.08
CA ASP A 399 28.18 -14.39 -6.47
C ASP A 399 27.73 -13.16 -7.26
N PHE A 400 28.52 -12.09 -7.25
CA PHE A 400 28.23 -10.81 -7.92
C PHE A 400 29.23 -10.45 -9.01
N GLU A 401 30.26 -11.28 -9.20
CA GLU A 401 31.13 -11.22 -10.36
C GLU A 401 30.33 -11.71 -11.59
N VAL A 402 30.46 -11.00 -12.72
CA VAL A 402 29.72 -11.30 -13.95
C VAL A 402 30.71 -11.74 -15.02
N ASP A 403 30.63 -13.03 -15.37
CA ASP A 403 31.43 -13.62 -16.45
C ASP A 403 31.10 -12.98 -17.80
N ALA A 404 32.11 -12.51 -18.50
CA ALA A 404 32.01 -11.95 -19.84
C ALA A 404 32.19 -13.03 -20.92
N PRO A 405 31.61 -12.85 -22.12
CA PRO A 405 31.81 -13.77 -23.25
C PRO A 405 33.20 -13.65 -23.92
N ILE A 406 34.10 -12.83 -23.38
CA ILE A 406 35.45 -12.55 -23.87
C ILE A 406 36.42 -12.50 -22.69
N ASP A 407 37.71 -12.78 -22.91
CA ASP A 407 38.72 -12.75 -21.83
C ASP A 407 39.19 -11.33 -21.49
N SER A 408 39.24 -10.42 -22.47
CA SER A 408 39.67 -9.04 -22.26
C SER A 408 39.14 -8.10 -23.36
N GLY A 409 38.97 -6.82 -23.03
CA GLY A 409 38.56 -5.78 -23.99
C GLY A 409 37.30 -5.05 -23.55
N THR A 410 36.33 -4.92 -24.46
CA THR A 410 35.05 -4.26 -24.19
C THR A 410 33.92 -5.09 -24.77
N VAL A 411 32.83 -5.23 -24.00
CA VAL A 411 31.63 -5.96 -24.42
C VAL A 411 30.41 -5.06 -24.31
N ALA A 412 29.51 -5.16 -25.28
CA ALA A 412 28.22 -4.49 -25.23
C ALA A 412 27.24 -5.30 -24.37
N ALA A 413 26.58 -4.65 -23.42
CA ALA A 413 25.61 -5.27 -22.52
C ALA A 413 24.32 -4.46 -22.42
N ARG A 414 23.25 -5.12 -22.00
CA ARG A 414 21.98 -4.48 -21.63
C ARG A 414 22.07 -3.98 -20.18
N ALA A 415 21.63 -2.75 -19.96
CA ALA A 415 21.46 -2.17 -18.64
C ALA A 415 20.03 -1.61 -18.47
N ILE A 416 19.50 -1.70 -17.26
CA ILE A 416 18.24 -1.07 -16.88
C ILE A 416 18.52 0.41 -16.62
N GLY A 417 17.93 1.29 -17.42
CA GLY A 417 18.05 2.74 -17.24
C GLY A 417 16.89 3.31 -16.44
N VAL A 418 17.16 3.80 -15.22
CA VAL A 418 16.13 4.44 -14.40
C VAL A 418 15.80 5.84 -14.90
N VAL A 419 14.54 6.24 -14.69
CA VAL A 419 14.06 7.59 -14.96
C VAL A 419 13.55 8.15 -13.65
N GLU A 420 14.11 9.27 -13.22
CA GLU A 420 13.74 9.88 -11.96
C GLU A 420 12.24 10.22 -11.91
N ASN A 421 11.60 9.92 -10.76
CA ASN A 421 10.17 10.14 -10.51
C ASN A 421 9.23 9.42 -11.51
N GLN A 422 9.65 8.30 -12.09
CA GLN A 422 8.81 7.47 -12.96
C GLN A 422 9.00 5.98 -12.63
N VAL A 423 7.91 5.20 -12.73
CA VAL A 423 7.95 3.73 -12.57
C VAL A 423 8.72 3.07 -13.73
N ILE A 424 8.62 3.68 -14.91
CA ILE A 424 9.12 3.09 -16.15
C ILE A 424 10.65 3.13 -16.20
N THR A 425 11.22 2.12 -16.85
CA THR A 425 12.65 2.10 -17.20
C THR A 425 12.84 2.04 -18.70
N ASN A 426 14.06 2.35 -19.13
CA ASN A 426 14.48 2.19 -20.52
C ASN A 426 15.50 1.07 -20.64
N ALA A 427 15.40 0.28 -21.71
CA ALA A 427 16.50 -0.61 -22.08
C ALA A 427 17.67 0.22 -22.63
N ARG A 428 18.84 0.16 -21.98
CA ARG A 428 20.08 0.80 -22.45
C ARG A 428 21.06 -0.24 -22.96
N THR A 429 21.85 0.16 -23.96
CA THR A 429 23.06 -0.56 -24.36
C THR A 429 24.26 0.19 -23.80
N VAL A 430 25.14 -0.52 -23.09
CA VAL A 430 26.33 0.04 -22.45
C VAL A 430 27.56 -0.77 -22.86
N GLU A 431 28.70 -0.10 -22.94
CA GLU A 431 29.99 -0.72 -23.25
C GLU A 431 30.76 -0.94 -21.93
N LEU A 432 31.09 -2.19 -21.63
CA LEU A 432 31.70 -2.58 -20.37
C LEU A 432 33.11 -3.14 -20.57
N PRO A 433 34.13 -2.63 -19.86
CA PRO A 433 35.46 -3.21 -19.89
C PRO A 433 35.46 -4.62 -19.30
N VAL A 434 36.31 -5.48 -19.85
CA VAL A 434 36.50 -6.87 -19.43
C VAL A 434 37.96 -7.13 -19.13
N GLU A 435 38.23 -7.73 -17.98
CA GLU A 435 39.56 -8.13 -17.52
C GLU A 435 39.50 -9.53 -16.91
N ASP A 436 40.35 -10.44 -17.37
CA ASP A 436 40.42 -11.84 -16.91
C ASP A 436 39.07 -12.59 -17.00
N GLY A 437 38.29 -12.30 -18.04
CA GLY A 437 36.97 -12.91 -18.26
C GLY A 437 35.85 -12.30 -17.41
N GLU A 438 36.12 -11.27 -16.60
CA GLU A 438 35.14 -10.62 -15.74
C GLU A 438 34.81 -9.20 -16.19
N VAL A 439 33.55 -8.80 -16.04
CA VAL A 439 33.12 -7.42 -16.26
C VAL A 439 33.66 -6.49 -15.17
N ARG A 440 34.14 -5.31 -15.58
CA ARG A 440 34.48 -4.20 -14.69
C ARG A 440 33.51 -3.03 -14.92
N LEU A 441 33.10 -2.35 -13.86
CA LEU A 441 32.31 -1.13 -13.97
C LEU A 441 33.20 0.05 -14.42
N PRO A 442 32.73 0.91 -15.34
CA PRO A 442 33.40 2.17 -15.64
C PRO A 442 33.53 3.09 -14.42
N THR A 443 34.51 3.99 -14.44
CA THR A 443 34.77 4.92 -13.33
C THR A 443 33.91 6.18 -13.35
N ASP A 444 32.96 6.29 -14.28
CA ASP A 444 32.08 7.47 -14.43
C ASP A 444 30.94 7.52 -13.40
N GLY A 445 30.71 6.43 -12.68
CA GLY A 445 29.74 6.33 -11.58
C GLY A 445 28.28 6.23 -12.03
N ASP A 446 28.00 6.07 -13.32
CA ASP A 446 26.62 5.92 -13.80
C ASP A 446 26.10 4.48 -13.61
N LEU A 447 26.99 3.48 -13.70
CA LEU A 447 26.63 2.06 -13.70
C LEU A 447 26.92 1.37 -12.37
N ALA A 448 26.01 0.46 -12.00
CA ALA A 448 26.17 -0.47 -10.89
C ALA A 448 25.81 -1.90 -11.32
N PHE A 449 26.42 -2.88 -10.65
CA PHE A 449 25.96 -4.27 -10.71
C PHE A 449 24.58 -4.37 -10.06
N LEU A 450 23.75 -5.27 -10.59
CA LEU A 450 22.45 -5.62 -10.06
C LEU A 450 22.34 -7.14 -9.97
N ALA A 451 21.83 -7.64 -8.86
CA ALA A 451 21.60 -9.06 -8.66
C ALA A 451 20.27 -9.30 -7.95
N VAL A 452 19.54 -10.33 -8.38
CA VAL A 452 18.36 -10.85 -7.67
C VAL A 452 18.64 -12.26 -7.23
N VAL A 453 18.73 -12.46 -5.92
CA VAL A 453 19.00 -13.76 -5.29
C VAL A 453 17.68 -14.38 -4.84
N GLU A 454 17.40 -15.59 -5.33
CA GLU A 454 16.21 -16.33 -4.93
C GLU A 454 16.26 -16.69 -3.44
N ARG A 455 15.24 -16.27 -2.67
CA ARG A 455 15.25 -16.38 -1.20
C ARG A 455 14.10 -17.16 -0.59
N HIS A 456 13.23 -17.79 -1.38
CA HIS A 456 12.05 -18.49 -0.88
C HIS A 456 12.28 -19.99 -0.74
N HIS A 457 12.96 -20.59 -1.71
CA HIS A 457 13.09 -22.04 -1.90
C HIS A 457 14.51 -22.58 -1.76
N ARG A 458 15.49 -21.74 -1.40
CA ARG A 458 16.91 -22.13 -1.29
C ARG A 458 17.47 -22.69 -2.60
N SER A 459 17.01 -22.21 -3.75
CA SER A 459 17.44 -22.74 -5.04
C SER A 459 18.90 -22.39 -5.37
N GLY A 460 19.44 -21.33 -4.77
CA GLY A 460 20.77 -20.80 -5.07
C GLY A 460 20.84 -20.07 -6.42
N ARG A 461 19.69 -19.81 -7.06
CA ARG A 461 19.64 -19.00 -8.29
C ARG A 461 19.94 -17.54 -7.99
N ILE A 462 20.71 -16.94 -8.90
CA ILE A 462 21.02 -15.52 -8.92
C ILE A 462 20.85 -15.04 -10.36
N GLY A 463 19.98 -14.06 -10.57
CA GLY A 463 19.93 -13.31 -11.82
C GLY A 463 20.88 -12.13 -11.75
N HIS A 464 21.68 -11.92 -12.80
CA HIS A 464 22.63 -10.80 -12.91
C HIS A 464 22.19 -9.77 -13.94
N GLY A 465 22.48 -8.51 -13.66
CA GLY A 465 22.22 -7.40 -14.56
C GLY A 465 23.06 -6.16 -14.23
N PHE A 466 22.82 -5.10 -14.98
CA PHE A 466 23.40 -3.78 -14.76
C PHE A 466 22.29 -2.75 -14.66
N VAL A 467 22.48 -1.72 -13.83
CA VAL A 467 21.57 -0.59 -13.71
C VAL A 467 22.33 0.71 -13.88
N SER A 468 21.72 1.68 -14.56
CA SER A 468 22.28 3.02 -14.76
C SER A 468 21.37 4.10 -14.20
N GLY A 469 21.94 5.17 -13.66
CA GLY A 469 21.22 6.39 -13.24
C GLY A 469 21.12 6.60 -11.73
N PHE A 470 21.64 5.69 -10.91
CA PHE A 470 21.72 5.89 -9.46
C PHE A 470 22.89 6.78 -9.03
N GLY A 471 23.93 6.95 -9.87
CA GLY A 471 25.08 7.82 -9.56
C GLY A 471 25.99 7.29 -8.45
N LEU A 472 25.99 5.98 -8.18
CA LEU A 472 26.80 5.39 -7.13
C LEU A 472 28.28 5.51 -7.47
N SER A 473 29.03 6.22 -6.62
CA SER A 473 30.44 6.54 -6.87
C SER A 473 31.45 5.79 -5.96
N PRO A 474 31.26 5.71 -4.63
CA PRO A 474 32.16 4.93 -3.78
C PRO A 474 31.85 3.44 -3.91
N ARG A 475 32.74 2.60 -3.38
CA ARG A 475 32.48 1.17 -3.18
C ARG A 475 31.34 1.01 -2.19
N CYS A 476 30.16 0.67 -2.68
CA CYS A 476 28.97 0.55 -1.85
C CYS A 476 27.99 -0.45 -2.45
N ALA A 477 27.06 -0.92 -1.62
CA ALA A 477 25.96 -1.74 -2.05
C ALA A 477 24.72 -1.54 -1.18
N LEU A 478 23.56 -1.57 -1.82
CA LEU A 478 22.24 -1.61 -1.22
C LEU A 478 21.64 -3.00 -1.45
N ALA A 479 21.12 -3.61 -0.38
CA ALA A 479 20.38 -4.86 -0.44
C ALA A 479 18.99 -4.69 0.19
N SER A 480 17.98 -5.33 -0.38
CA SER A 480 16.60 -5.31 0.15
C SER A 480 15.86 -6.62 -0.15
N THR A 481 15.04 -7.07 0.80
CA THR A 481 14.00 -8.09 0.55
C THR A 481 12.65 -7.49 0.14
N VAL A 482 12.47 -6.18 0.25
CA VAL A 482 11.37 -5.44 -0.39
C VAL A 482 11.80 -5.17 -1.83
N SER A 483 11.24 -5.96 -2.74
CA SER A 483 11.56 -5.96 -4.16
C SER A 483 10.32 -6.42 -4.93
N HIS A 484 9.50 -5.48 -5.37
CA HIS A 484 8.18 -5.74 -5.94
C HIS A 484 8.26 -6.70 -7.13
N ASP A 485 7.39 -7.72 -7.28
CA ASP A 485 6.43 -8.25 -6.28
C ASP A 485 6.91 -9.59 -5.73
N SER A 486 7.82 -10.28 -6.43
CA SER A 486 8.38 -11.55 -5.96
C SER A 486 9.12 -11.45 -4.64
N HIS A 487 9.61 -10.27 -4.28
CA HIS A 487 10.34 -10.01 -3.04
C HIS A 487 11.52 -10.95 -2.83
N ASN A 488 12.22 -11.29 -3.90
CA ASN A 488 13.54 -11.91 -3.78
C ASN A 488 14.56 -10.89 -3.24
N LEU A 489 15.74 -11.36 -2.83
CA LEU A 489 16.77 -10.47 -2.30
C LEU A 489 17.43 -9.71 -3.46
N LEU A 490 17.05 -8.45 -3.63
CA LEU A 490 17.60 -7.54 -4.63
C LEU A 490 18.82 -6.83 -4.06
N ILE A 491 19.92 -6.80 -4.83
CA ILE A 491 21.18 -6.19 -4.44
C ILE A 491 21.71 -5.35 -5.60
N MET A 492 22.03 -4.09 -5.34
CA MET A 492 22.70 -3.17 -6.28
C MET A 492 24.00 -2.69 -5.64
N GLY A 493 25.09 -2.64 -6.40
CA GLY A 493 26.33 -2.09 -5.87
C GLY A 493 27.44 -1.90 -6.89
N THR A 494 28.49 -1.22 -6.45
CA THR A 494 29.70 -0.95 -7.24
C THR A 494 30.87 -1.86 -6.86
N ASP A 495 30.72 -2.67 -5.80
CA ASP A 495 31.75 -3.54 -5.27
C ASP A 495 31.15 -4.89 -4.80
N PRO A 496 31.59 -6.03 -5.37
CA PRO A 496 31.08 -7.35 -4.99
C PRO A 496 31.23 -7.71 -3.50
N ASN A 497 32.25 -7.20 -2.79
CA ASN A 497 32.39 -7.46 -1.36
C ASN A 497 31.30 -6.71 -0.57
N ALA A 498 31.05 -5.44 -0.90
CA ALA A 498 29.96 -4.69 -0.29
C ALA A 498 28.60 -5.34 -0.57
N MET A 499 28.38 -5.86 -1.79
CA MET A 499 27.15 -6.56 -2.17
C MET A 499 26.93 -7.83 -1.34
N ALA A 500 27.97 -8.65 -1.17
CA ALA A 500 27.90 -9.85 -0.32
C ALA A 500 27.63 -9.49 1.15
N GLN A 501 28.29 -8.47 1.68
CA GLN A 501 28.06 -8.00 3.05
C GLN A 501 26.63 -7.51 3.25
N ALA A 502 26.12 -6.65 2.36
CA ALA A 502 24.77 -6.11 2.44
C ALA A 502 23.71 -7.23 2.37
N GLY A 503 23.85 -8.15 1.41
CA GLY A 503 22.92 -9.27 1.24
C GLY A 503 22.89 -10.23 2.44
N ASN A 504 24.06 -10.61 2.96
CA ASN A 504 24.14 -11.45 4.16
C ASN A 504 23.56 -10.73 5.38
N ARG A 505 23.80 -9.42 5.52
CA ARG A 505 23.29 -8.65 6.64
C ARG A 505 21.77 -8.56 6.63
N VAL A 506 21.15 -8.39 5.45
CA VAL A 506 19.70 -8.47 5.30
C VAL A 506 19.16 -9.84 5.73
N ALA A 507 19.83 -10.94 5.34
CA ALA A 507 19.43 -12.27 5.76
C ALA A 507 19.54 -12.49 7.28
N GLU A 508 20.60 -11.98 7.93
CA GLU A 508 20.78 -12.04 9.39
C GLU A 508 19.67 -11.33 10.16
N MET A 509 19.09 -10.25 9.59
CA MET A 509 17.99 -9.50 10.20
C MET A 509 16.62 -10.17 10.02
N GLY A 510 16.54 -11.30 9.30
CA GLY A 510 15.26 -11.91 8.91
C GLY A 510 14.58 -11.20 7.73
N GLY A 511 15.37 -10.45 6.95
CA GLY A 511 14.89 -9.55 5.90
C GLY A 511 14.90 -8.08 6.34
N GLY A 512 14.75 -7.19 5.36
CA GLY A 512 14.92 -5.76 5.55
C GLY A 512 15.73 -5.11 4.45
N VAL A 513 16.31 -3.97 4.80
CA VAL A 513 17.17 -3.16 3.92
C VAL A 513 18.52 -2.92 4.60
N CYS A 514 19.61 -3.05 3.85
CA CYS A 514 20.96 -2.75 4.33
C CYS A 514 21.75 -1.98 3.28
N LEU A 515 22.38 -0.88 3.70
CA LEU A 515 23.33 -0.12 2.87
C LEU A 515 24.74 -0.22 3.47
N VAL A 516 25.69 -0.64 2.64
CA VAL A 516 27.10 -0.80 2.99
C VAL A 516 27.96 0.13 2.13
N ARG A 517 28.98 0.76 2.73
CA ARG A 517 30.04 1.49 2.03
C ARG A 517 31.40 0.96 2.47
N GLY A 518 32.15 0.37 1.54
CA GLY A 518 33.36 -0.39 1.83
C GLY A 518 33.04 -1.58 2.73
N ASN A 519 33.45 -1.50 4.00
CA ASN A 519 33.14 -2.50 5.04
C ASN A 519 32.26 -1.95 6.16
N GLU A 520 31.71 -0.74 6.00
CA GLU A 520 30.90 -0.05 7.00
C GLU A 520 29.43 -0.14 6.62
N VAL A 521 28.58 -0.56 7.56
CA VAL A 521 27.12 -0.47 7.41
C VAL A 521 26.69 0.97 7.72
N LEU A 522 26.13 1.66 6.72
CA LEU A 522 25.65 3.04 6.87
C LEU A 522 24.20 3.11 7.38
N ALA A 523 23.36 2.17 6.95
CA ALA A 523 21.94 2.15 7.31
C ALA A 523 21.37 0.74 7.29
N GLU A 524 20.42 0.49 8.19
CA GLU A 524 19.66 -0.75 8.30
C GLU A 524 18.19 -0.42 8.60
N ILE A 525 17.29 -1.19 7.98
CA ILE A 525 15.87 -1.22 8.28
C ILE A 525 15.48 -2.69 8.48
N PRO A 526 15.45 -3.21 9.71
CA PRO A 526 15.07 -4.61 9.95
C PRO A 526 13.58 -4.82 9.69
N LEU A 527 13.24 -5.77 8.81
CA LEU A 527 11.86 -6.11 8.43
C LEU A 527 11.59 -7.60 8.66
N PRO A 528 11.63 -8.08 9.91
CA PRO A 528 11.65 -9.51 10.20
C PRO A 528 10.34 -10.24 9.89
N ILE A 529 9.25 -9.55 9.58
CA ILE A 529 7.98 -10.19 9.22
C ILE A 529 7.90 -10.29 7.70
N ALA A 530 7.97 -11.51 7.17
CA ALA A 530 8.02 -11.86 5.75
C ALA A 530 9.21 -11.25 4.99
N GLY A 531 10.15 -10.59 5.66
CA GLY A 531 11.15 -9.73 5.03
C GLY A 531 10.57 -8.40 4.51
N LEU A 532 9.37 -8.01 4.96
CA LEU A 532 8.60 -6.88 4.43
C LEU A 532 8.18 -5.88 5.51
N MET A 533 7.85 -6.34 6.71
CA MET A 533 7.28 -5.50 7.76
C MET A 533 8.08 -5.56 9.07
N SER A 534 8.03 -4.44 9.81
CA SER A 534 8.57 -4.29 11.15
C SER A 534 7.46 -4.13 12.19
N SER A 535 7.70 -4.70 13.37
CA SER A 535 6.88 -4.48 14.56
C SER A 535 7.34 -3.26 15.39
N ALA A 536 8.39 -2.56 14.96
CA ALA A 536 8.87 -1.34 15.60
C ALA A 536 7.89 -0.16 15.39
N PRO A 537 7.90 0.87 16.26
CA PRO A 537 7.10 2.08 16.06
C PRO A 537 7.41 2.77 14.73
N ALA A 538 6.39 3.40 14.14
CA ALA A 538 6.49 4.07 12.84
C ALA A 538 7.61 5.13 12.81
N GLU A 539 7.79 5.89 13.89
CA GLU A 539 8.82 6.91 14.02
C GLU A 539 10.24 6.32 13.99
N GLU A 540 10.41 5.11 14.53
CA GLU A 540 11.69 4.41 14.49
C GLU A 540 12.02 3.95 13.06
N VAL A 541 11.06 3.32 12.38
CA VAL A 541 11.23 2.87 10.99
C VAL A 541 11.40 4.07 10.05
N ALA A 542 10.68 5.16 10.27
CA ALA A 542 10.86 6.42 9.54
C ALA A 542 12.29 6.99 9.75
N ALA A 543 12.79 7.00 10.98
CA ALA A 543 14.15 7.44 11.26
C ALA A 543 15.22 6.50 10.65
N GLN A 544 14.93 5.20 10.53
CA GLN A 544 15.78 4.24 9.81
C GLN A 544 15.78 4.53 8.30
N ALA A 545 14.62 4.77 7.69
CA ALA A 545 14.47 5.17 6.28
C ALA A 545 15.19 6.49 5.96
N GLU A 546 15.14 7.47 6.86
CA GLU A 546 15.87 8.73 6.70
C GLU A 546 17.39 8.55 6.80
N ARG A 547 17.88 7.59 7.60
CA ARG A 547 19.31 7.22 7.59
C ARG A 547 19.70 6.55 6.27
N LEU A 548 18.85 5.70 5.73
CA LEU A 548 19.06 5.08 4.42
C LEU A 548 19.15 6.14 3.32
N HIS A 549 18.24 7.11 3.30
CA HIS A 549 18.24 8.20 2.33
C HIS A 549 19.57 8.98 2.36
N ARG A 550 19.97 9.47 3.53
CA ARG A 550 21.27 10.16 3.70
C ARG A 550 22.47 9.28 3.35
N GLY A 551 22.43 8.00 3.71
CA GLY A 551 23.47 7.05 3.35
C GLY A 551 23.61 6.86 1.83
N LEU A 552 22.50 6.85 1.09
CA LEU A 552 22.52 6.81 -0.37
C LEU A 552 23.10 8.11 -0.97
N GLU A 553 22.81 9.27 -0.38
CA GLU A 553 23.44 10.53 -0.77
C GLU A 553 24.96 10.52 -0.55
N GLU A 554 25.42 9.95 0.57
CA GLU A 554 26.83 9.72 0.86
C GLU A 554 27.48 8.72 -0.12
N CYS A 555 26.68 7.84 -0.72
CA CYS A 555 27.10 6.95 -1.80
C CYS A 555 27.05 7.61 -3.19
N GLY A 556 26.75 8.91 -3.28
CA GLY A 556 26.70 9.66 -4.52
C GLY A 556 25.33 9.73 -5.19
N CYS A 557 24.32 9.03 -4.64
CA CYS A 557 22.98 9.06 -5.21
C CYS A 557 22.33 10.43 -5.05
N ARG A 558 21.64 10.88 -6.08
CA ARG A 558 20.91 12.16 -6.11
C ARG A 558 19.45 12.01 -6.51
N LEU A 559 19.00 10.78 -6.72
CA LEU A 559 17.61 10.50 -7.09
C LEU A 559 16.69 10.80 -5.91
N ASN A 560 15.60 11.49 -6.20
CA ASN A 560 14.46 11.53 -5.30
C ASN A 560 13.89 10.11 -5.10
N ASN A 561 13.57 9.75 -3.85
CA ASN A 561 13.01 8.44 -3.48
C ASN A 561 13.78 7.24 -4.07
N ALA A 562 15.12 7.30 -4.06
CA ALA A 562 15.99 6.28 -4.65
C ALA A 562 15.65 4.83 -4.23
N PHE A 563 15.27 4.61 -2.97
CA PHE A 563 14.89 3.27 -2.50
C PHE A 563 13.65 2.70 -3.21
N MET A 564 12.63 3.54 -3.44
CA MET A 564 11.43 3.12 -4.16
C MET A 564 11.76 2.75 -5.61
N THR A 565 12.56 3.58 -6.29
CA THR A 565 13.05 3.26 -7.64
C THR A 565 13.81 1.94 -7.66
N PHE A 566 14.60 1.66 -6.61
CA PHE A 566 15.36 0.42 -6.48
C PHE A 566 14.47 -0.80 -6.31
N SER A 567 13.47 -0.77 -5.42
CA SER A 567 12.60 -1.93 -5.16
C SER A 567 11.75 -2.35 -6.36
N LEU A 568 11.53 -1.46 -7.34
CA LEU A 568 10.79 -1.73 -8.58
C LEU A 568 11.64 -2.35 -9.69
N LEU A 569 12.97 -2.44 -9.55
CA LEU A 569 13.86 -2.98 -10.60
C LEU A 569 13.62 -4.46 -10.90
N ALA A 570 12.98 -5.17 -9.96
CA ALA A 570 12.66 -6.58 -10.08
C ALA A 570 11.18 -6.88 -10.35
N LEU A 571 10.40 -5.89 -10.79
CA LEU A 571 8.97 -6.03 -11.06
C LEU A 571 8.69 -6.31 -12.55
N PRO A 572 8.60 -7.58 -12.99
CA PRO A 572 8.55 -7.98 -14.41
C PRO A 572 7.23 -7.67 -15.14
N VAL A 573 6.31 -6.93 -14.52
CA VAL A 573 5.04 -6.51 -15.14
C VAL A 573 5.05 -5.03 -15.58
N ILE A 574 6.14 -4.29 -15.34
CA ILE A 574 6.27 -2.88 -15.72
C ILE A 574 7.35 -2.69 -16.81
N PRO A 575 7.10 -1.89 -17.87
CA PRO A 575 8.07 -1.58 -18.92
C PRO A 575 9.37 -0.90 -18.47
N GLU A 576 10.49 -1.05 -19.20
CA GLU A 576 10.74 -1.92 -20.37
C GLU A 576 11.64 -3.12 -20.06
N LEU A 577 12.56 -2.99 -19.09
CA LEU A 577 13.56 -4.01 -18.80
C LEU A 577 13.67 -4.21 -17.28
N ARG A 578 13.60 -5.46 -16.84
CA ARG A 578 13.54 -5.85 -15.42
C ARG A 578 14.43 -7.05 -15.15
N LEU A 579 14.90 -7.19 -13.92
CA LEU A 579 15.72 -8.34 -13.50
C LEU A 579 14.95 -9.21 -12.53
N THR A 580 14.87 -10.51 -12.76
CA THR A 580 14.34 -11.49 -11.79
C THR A 580 15.43 -12.45 -11.35
N ASP A 581 15.14 -13.35 -10.41
CA ASP A 581 16.07 -14.43 -10.02
C ASP A 581 16.40 -15.38 -11.19
N ARG A 582 15.62 -15.32 -12.27
CA ARG A 582 15.77 -16.15 -13.48
C ARG A 582 16.51 -15.44 -14.60
N GLY A 583 16.77 -14.14 -14.48
CA GLY A 583 17.49 -13.35 -15.46
C GLY A 583 16.74 -12.10 -15.93
N LEU A 584 17.24 -11.53 -17.02
CA LEU A 584 16.77 -10.26 -17.56
C LEU A 584 15.52 -10.46 -18.44
N VAL A 585 14.47 -9.70 -18.16
CA VAL A 585 13.16 -9.79 -18.83
C VAL A 585 12.88 -8.51 -19.59
N ASP A 586 12.61 -8.65 -20.88
CA ASP A 586 11.99 -7.60 -21.70
C ASP A 586 10.47 -7.75 -21.53
N THR A 587 9.89 -6.83 -20.76
CA THR A 587 8.49 -6.94 -20.33
C THR A 587 7.52 -6.54 -21.44
N LYS A 588 7.97 -5.78 -22.45
CA LYS A 588 7.16 -5.48 -23.63
C LYS A 588 7.09 -6.66 -24.59
N ALA A 589 8.19 -7.38 -24.73
CA ALA A 589 8.27 -8.56 -25.58
C ALA A 589 7.92 -9.87 -24.86
N GLU A 590 7.64 -9.80 -23.55
CA GLU A 590 7.32 -10.91 -22.66
C GLU A 590 8.29 -12.09 -22.84
N LYS A 591 9.59 -11.82 -22.75
CA LYS A 591 10.62 -12.85 -22.92
C LYS A 591 11.89 -12.53 -22.14
N PHE A 592 12.64 -13.59 -21.83
CA PHE A 592 14.03 -13.44 -21.41
C PHE A 592 14.89 -12.90 -22.55
N VAL A 593 15.81 -11.99 -22.20
CA VAL A 593 16.81 -11.46 -23.12
C VAL A 593 18.21 -11.68 -22.55
N PRO A 594 19.23 -11.94 -23.38
CA PRO A 594 20.59 -12.15 -22.88
C PRO A 594 21.16 -10.85 -22.29
N LEU A 595 22.02 -10.96 -21.29
CA LEU A 595 22.68 -9.80 -20.68
C LEU A 595 23.63 -9.12 -21.68
N PHE A 596 24.44 -9.91 -22.40
CA PHE A 596 25.38 -9.41 -23.40
C PHE A 596 24.75 -9.38 -24.80
N LEU A 597 25.21 -8.43 -25.61
CA LEU A 597 24.92 -8.34 -27.03
C LEU A 597 26.06 -9.04 -27.80
N THR A 598 25.70 -9.94 -28.70
CA THR A 598 26.62 -10.67 -29.58
C THR A 598 27.06 -9.83 -30.77
#